data_AF-A0A970X8P4-F1
#
_entry.id   AF-A0A970X8P4-F1
#
_cell.length_a   1.000
_cell.length_b   1.000
_cell.length_c   1.000
_cell.angle_alpha   90.00
_cell.angle_beta   90.00
_cell.angle_gamma   90.00
#
_symmetry.space_group_name_H-M   'P 1'
#
loop_
_entity.id
_entity.type
_entity.pdbx_description
1 polymer ?
#
loop_
_entity_poly.entity_id
_entity_poly.type
_entity_poly.pdbx_seq_one_letter_code
_entity_poly.pdbx_strand_id
1 'polypeptide(L)'
;MLRRADATGAAEAARAFTRFWHAEGRAHFHDEEEVLLPAYAEFGDPGHPLVVRVLVDHVTIRQRARAIERRAPERIDAAGLQDLGMLLASHVRLEERELFPLIEAALPAAALAEVADALVGAEGAR
;
A
#
# COMPACT_ATOMS: atom_id res chain seq x y z
N MET A 1 -14.77 -2.94 1.82
CA MET A 1 -15.18 -3.73 2.99
C MET A 1 -14.94 -2.97 4.30
N LEU A 2 -13.68 -2.60 4.61
CA LEU A 2 -13.32 -1.89 5.85
C LEU A 2 -14.08 -0.59 6.14
N ARG A 3 -14.23 0.29 5.13
CA ARG A 3 -14.95 1.57 5.25
C ARG A 3 -16.41 1.47 5.71
N ARG A 4 -17.02 0.29 5.62
CA ARG A 4 -18.43 0.04 5.98
C ARG A 4 -18.56 -0.89 7.18
N ALA A 5 -17.45 -1.20 7.87
CA ALA A 5 -17.49 -2.08 9.04
C ALA A 5 -18.34 -1.44 10.14
N ASP A 6 -19.27 -2.20 10.71
CA ASP A 6 -20.00 -1.87 11.93
C ASP A 6 -19.60 -2.83 13.06
N ALA A 7 -20.17 -2.65 14.25
CA ALA A 7 -19.81 -3.49 15.41
C ALA A 7 -20.06 -4.99 15.17
N THR A 8 -21.05 -5.34 14.36
CA THR A 8 -21.42 -6.74 14.06
C THR A 8 -20.50 -7.35 13.01
N GLY A 9 -20.04 -6.55 12.04
CA GLY A 9 -19.17 -6.97 10.93
C GLY A 9 -17.67 -6.75 11.15
N ALA A 10 -17.25 -6.10 12.23
CA ALA A 10 -15.85 -5.72 12.48
C ALA A 10 -14.89 -6.92 12.44
N ALA A 11 -15.23 -8.02 13.10
CA ALA A 11 -14.39 -9.21 13.14
C ALA A 11 -14.23 -9.86 11.75
N GLU A 12 -15.28 -9.86 10.93
CA GLU A 12 -15.20 -10.38 9.56
C GLU A 12 -14.38 -9.46 8.65
N ALA A 13 -14.61 -8.15 8.74
CA ALA A 13 -13.87 -7.16 7.98
C ALA A 13 -12.37 -7.19 8.31
N ALA A 14 -12.01 -7.39 9.58
CA ALA A 14 -10.63 -7.59 10.00
C ALA A 14 -10.03 -8.87 9.43
N ARG A 15 -10.73 -10.01 9.50
CA ARG A 15 -10.26 -11.27 8.89
C ARG A 15 -10.04 -11.14 7.39
N ALA A 16 -10.95 -10.47 6.68
CA ALA A 16 -10.82 -10.22 5.26
C ALA A 16 -9.62 -9.33 4.94
N PHE A 17 -9.44 -8.25 5.72
CA PHE A 17 -8.25 -7.40 5.59
C PHE A 17 -6.96 -8.18 5.86
N THR A 18 -6.88 -8.97 6.93
CA THR A 18 -5.69 -9.78 7.24
C THR A 18 -5.36 -10.77 6.12
N ARG A 19 -6.37 -11.43 5.53
CA ARG A 19 -6.15 -12.30 4.36
C ARG A 19 -5.57 -11.53 3.18
N PHE A 20 -6.19 -10.41 2.81
CA PHE A 20 -5.70 -9.55 1.74
C PHE A 20 -4.27 -9.04 2.03
N TRP A 21 -4.02 -8.60 3.25
CA TRP A 21 -2.75 -8.05 3.68
C TRP A 21 -1.61 -9.07 3.55
N HIS A 22 -1.86 -10.33 3.92
CA HIS A 22 -0.86 -11.39 3.76
C HIS A 22 -0.69 -11.88 2.32
N ALA A 23 -1.76 -11.89 1.53
CA ALA A 23 -1.73 -12.36 0.16
C ALA A 23 -1.08 -11.34 -0.80
N GLU A 24 -1.41 -10.05 -0.63
CA GLU A 24 -1.12 -9.02 -1.64
C GLU A 24 -0.54 -7.75 -1.01
N GLY A 25 -1.21 -7.18 0.00
CA GLY A 25 -0.90 -5.82 0.46
C GLY A 25 0.53 -5.60 0.95
N ARG A 26 1.14 -6.60 1.63
CA ARG A 26 2.55 -6.49 2.07
C ARG A 26 3.54 -6.53 0.90
N ALA A 27 3.21 -7.33 -0.10
CA ALA A 27 4.01 -7.60 -1.27
C ALA A 27 4.05 -6.37 -2.18
N HIS A 28 2.86 -5.79 -2.42
CA HIS A 28 2.70 -4.54 -3.16
C HIS A 28 3.57 -3.40 -2.61
N PHE A 29 3.51 -3.12 -1.30
CA PHE A 29 4.36 -2.06 -0.73
C PHE A 29 5.85 -2.36 -0.83
N HIS A 30 6.25 -3.63 -0.79
CA HIS A 30 7.65 -4.00 -0.96
C HIS A 30 8.11 -3.72 -2.40
N ASP A 31 7.28 -4.04 -3.38
CA ASP A 31 7.57 -3.78 -4.79
C ASP A 31 7.71 -2.27 -5.05
N GLU A 32 6.85 -1.47 -4.44
CA GLU A 32 6.96 -0.01 -4.55
C GLU A 32 8.21 0.53 -3.86
N GLU A 33 8.51 0.07 -2.65
CA GLU A 33 9.64 0.57 -1.85
C GLU A 33 11.01 0.13 -2.38
N GLU A 34 11.11 -1.06 -2.95
CA GLU A 34 12.39 -1.65 -3.37
C GLU A 34 12.62 -1.62 -4.89
N VAL A 35 11.57 -1.40 -5.68
CA VAL A 35 11.68 -1.37 -7.16
C VAL A 35 11.24 -0.01 -7.70
N LEU A 36 9.97 0.36 -7.48
CA LEU A 36 9.37 1.51 -8.17
C LEU A 36 9.95 2.86 -7.71
N LEU A 37 9.99 3.10 -6.40
CA LEU A 37 10.48 4.35 -5.83
C LEU A 37 12.00 4.54 -6.01
N PRO A 38 12.85 3.48 -5.88
CA PRO A 38 14.26 3.58 -6.25
C PRO A 38 14.47 3.93 -7.73
N ALA A 39 13.73 3.31 -8.65
CA ALA A 39 13.81 3.64 -10.07
C ALA A 39 13.40 5.10 -10.34
N TYR A 40 12.38 5.61 -9.64
CA TYR A 40 12.05 7.04 -9.68
C TYR A 40 13.21 7.92 -9.20
N ALA A 41 13.89 7.56 -8.11
CA ALA A 41 14.97 8.36 -7.55
C ALA A 41 16.20 8.49 -8.47
N GLU A 42 16.34 7.66 -9.50
CA GLU A 42 17.39 7.81 -10.52
C GLU A 42 17.15 9.01 -11.46
N PHE A 43 15.88 9.40 -11.64
CA PHE A 43 15.48 10.46 -12.59
C PHE A 43 14.77 11.65 -11.91
N GLY A 44 14.25 11.45 -10.69
CA GLY A 44 13.49 12.41 -9.91
C GLY A 44 14.08 12.70 -8.53
N ASP A 45 13.38 13.50 -7.74
CA ASP A 45 13.81 13.84 -6.37
C ASP A 45 13.28 12.79 -5.38
N PRO A 46 14.14 12.00 -4.71
CA PRO A 46 13.68 11.06 -3.68
C PRO A 46 13.00 11.75 -2.49
N GLY A 47 13.22 13.05 -2.29
CA GLY A 47 12.55 13.89 -1.29
C GLY A 47 11.19 14.44 -1.75
N HIS A 48 10.70 14.07 -2.94
CA HIS A 48 9.45 14.61 -3.48
C HIS A 48 8.29 14.39 -2.50
N PRO A 49 7.42 15.39 -2.26
CA PRO A 49 6.35 15.29 -1.26
C PRO A 49 5.42 14.07 -1.43
N LEU A 50 5.16 13.64 -2.67
CA LEU A 50 4.37 12.42 -2.94
C LEU A 50 5.09 11.14 -2.47
N VAL A 51 6.40 11.02 -2.68
CA VAL A 51 7.19 9.87 -2.22
C VAL A 51 7.18 9.80 -0.70
N VAL A 52 7.44 10.94 -0.03
CA VAL A 52 7.38 11.04 1.43
C VAL A 52 5.99 10.65 1.95
N ARG A 53 4.94 11.14 1.29
CA ARG A 53 3.56 10.85 1.70
C ARG A 53 3.23 9.35 1.60
N VAL A 54 3.57 8.71 0.50
CA VAL A 54 3.35 7.28 0.26
C VAL A 54 4.06 6.44 1.32
N LEU A 55 5.35 6.71 1.58
CA LEU A 55 6.11 5.99 2.60
C LEU A 55 5.54 6.16 4.02
N VAL A 56 5.04 7.37 4.36
CA VAL A 56 4.35 7.61 5.63
C VAL A 56 3.04 6.83 5.71
N ASP A 57 2.26 6.80 4.63
CA ASP A 57 1.01 6.03 4.55
C ASP A 57 1.31 4.53 4.69
N HIS A 58 2.37 4.00 4.05
CA HIS A 58 2.82 2.61 4.19
C HIS A 58 3.14 2.24 5.64
N VAL A 59 3.99 3.04 6.31
CA VAL A 59 4.35 2.79 7.72
C VAL A 59 3.10 2.80 8.61
N THR A 60 2.18 3.73 8.36
CA THR A 60 0.93 3.83 9.11
C THR A 60 0.03 2.62 8.88
N ILE A 61 -0.14 2.18 7.64
CA ILE A 61 -0.95 1.00 7.28
C ILE A 61 -0.34 -0.27 7.88
N ARG A 62 0.99 -0.45 7.79
CA ARG A 62 1.70 -1.58 8.42
C ARG A 62 1.51 -1.60 9.93
N GLN A 63 1.56 -0.44 10.58
CA GLN A 63 1.31 -0.31 12.01
C GLN A 63 -0.12 -0.75 12.38
N ARG A 64 -1.12 -0.32 11.61
CA ARG A 64 -2.53 -0.70 11.82
C ARG A 64 -2.78 -2.18 11.57
N ALA A 65 -2.15 -2.75 10.53
CA ALA A 65 -2.23 -4.17 10.24
C ALA A 65 -1.68 -5.02 11.39
N ARG A 66 -0.49 -4.69 11.88
CA ARG A 66 0.10 -5.33 13.07
C ARG A 66 -0.79 -5.20 14.31
N ALA A 67 -1.48 -4.08 14.47
CA ALA A 67 -2.40 -3.88 15.58
C ALA A 67 -3.65 -4.78 15.48
N ILE A 68 -4.16 -4.99 14.26
CA ILE A 68 -5.28 -5.91 13.99
C ILE A 68 -4.84 -7.36 14.27
N GLU A 69 -3.68 -7.78 13.76
CA GLU A 69 -3.14 -9.14 13.94
C GLU A 69 -2.92 -9.52 15.40
N ARG A 70 -2.54 -8.57 16.25
CA ARG A 70 -2.30 -8.80 17.69
C ARG A 70 -3.55 -8.81 18.56
N ARG A 71 -4.68 -8.33 18.05
CA ARG A 71 -5.92 -8.21 18.84
C ARG A 71 -6.76 -9.47 18.70
N ALA A 72 -7.36 -9.89 19.82
CA ALA A 72 -8.48 -10.83 19.75
C ALA A 72 -9.60 -10.20 18.88
N PRO A 73 -10.31 -10.99 18.04
CA PRO A 73 -11.32 -10.45 17.13
C PRO A 73 -12.37 -9.56 17.82
N GLU A 74 -12.69 -9.86 19.07
CA GLU A 74 -13.77 -9.20 19.82
C GLU A 74 -13.34 -7.85 20.39
N ARG A 75 -12.05 -7.52 20.27
CA ARG A 75 -11.43 -6.25 20.68
C ARG A 75 -11.08 -5.37 19.46
N ILE A 76 -11.55 -5.76 18.29
CA ILE A 76 -11.36 -4.97 17.07
C ILE A 76 -12.43 -3.90 17.02
N ASP A 77 -11.97 -2.66 17.02
CA ASP A 77 -12.83 -1.49 16.95
C ASP A 77 -13.24 -1.20 15.50
N ALA A 78 -14.55 -1.07 15.26
CA ALA A 78 -15.11 -0.75 13.96
C ALA A 78 -14.62 0.61 13.45
N ALA A 79 -14.46 1.62 14.33
CA ALA A 79 -13.97 2.94 13.92
C ALA A 79 -12.52 2.85 13.40
N GLY A 80 -11.65 2.14 14.13
CA GLY A 80 -10.28 1.89 13.66
C GLY A 80 -10.21 1.17 12.30
N LEU A 81 -11.13 0.24 12.02
CA LEU A 81 -11.24 -0.42 10.71
C LEU A 81 -11.73 0.54 9.62
N GLN A 82 -12.72 1.37 9.92
CA GLN A 82 -13.22 2.38 8.98
C GLN A 82 -12.12 3.36 8.60
N ASP A 83 -11.36 3.86 9.58
CA ASP A 83 -10.24 4.77 9.37
C ASP A 83 -9.14 4.12 8.53
N LEU A 84 -8.79 2.87 8.79
CA LEU A 84 -7.85 2.12 7.95
C LEU A 84 -8.38 2.00 6.51
N GLY A 85 -9.67 1.71 6.35
CA GLY A 85 -10.29 1.64 5.05
C GLY A 85 -10.31 2.99 4.31
N MET A 86 -10.44 4.11 5.02
CA MET A 86 -10.34 5.45 4.43
C MET A 86 -8.90 5.76 4.02
N LEU A 87 -7.93 5.42 4.87
CA LEU A 87 -6.50 5.58 4.60
C LEU A 87 -6.10 4.80 3.34
N LEU A 88 -6.40 3.50 3.27
CA LEU A 88 -6.12 2.67 2.09
C LEU A 88 -6.76 3.26 0.83
N ALA A 89 -8.03 3.67 0.91
CA ALA A 89 -8.71 4.24 -0.25
C ALA A 89 -8.12 5.58 -0.69
N SER A 90 -7.63 6.39 0.25
CA SER A 90 -6.96 7.65 -0.06
C SER A 90 -5.58 7.42 -0.67
N HIS A 91 -4.85 6.46 -0.13
CA HIS A 91 -3.52 6.06 -0.55
C HIS A 91 -3.52 5.52 -1.98
N VAL A 92 -4.38 4.54 -2.31
CA VAL A 92 -4.53 4.04 -3.69
C VAL A 92 -4.88 5.16 -4.67
N ARG A 93 -5.76 6.09 -4.27
CA ARG A 93 -6.10 7.24 -5.14
C ARG A 93 -4.93 8.19 -5.36
N LEU A 94 -4.09 8.39 -4.35
CA LEU A 94 -2.88 9.21 -4.45
C LEU A 94 -1.90 8.56 -5.43
N GLU A 95 -1.73 7.24 -5.33
CA GLU A 95 -0.85 6.49 -6.20
C GLU A 95 -1.29 6.55 -7.67
N GLU A 96 -2.54 6.13 -7.93
CA GLU A 96 -3.10 6.07 -9.27
C GLU A 96 -3.15 7.44 -9.97
N ARG A 97 -3.38 8.52 -9.22
CA ARG A 97 -3.67 9.84 -9.81
C ARG A 97 -2.49 10.80 -9.79
N GLU A 98 -1.53 10.57 -8.91
CA GLU A 98 -0.46 11.53 -8.66
C GLU A 98 0.92 10.87 -8.69
N LEU A 99 1.15 9.80 -7.91
CA LEU A 99 2.47 9.17 -7.85
C LEU A 99 2.84 8.47 -9.16
N PHE A 100 2.00 7.57 -9.69
CA PHE A 100 2.34 6.84 -10.91
C PHE A 100 2.47 7.75 -12.12
N PRO A 101 1.59 8.75 -12.35
CA PRO A 101 1.81 9.73 -13.41
C PRO A 101 3.10 10.54 -13.26
N LEU A 102 3.50 10.88 -12.03
CA LEU A 102 4.79 11.53 -11.77
C LEU A 102 5.97 10.65 -12.22
N ILE A 103 5.91 9.35 -11.89
CA ILE A 103 6.96 8.39 -12.22
C ILE A 103 7.01 8.15 -13.73
N GLU A 104 5.87 7.91 -14.37
CA GLU A 104 5.75 7.75 -15.83
C GLU A 104 6.28 8.96 -16.60
N ALA A 105 6.06 10.17 -16.08
CA ALA A 105 6.57 11.40 -16.70
C ALA A 105 8.07 11.60 -16.50
N ALA A 106 8.65 11.04 -15.43
CA ALA A 106 10.06 11.18 -15.09
C ALA A 106 10.95 10.14 -15.80
N LEU A 107 10.48 8.91 -15.93
CA LEU A 107 11.30 7.80 -16.44
C LEU A 107 11.29 7.75 -17.98
N PRO A 108 12.47 7.53 -18.61
CA PRO A 108 12.53 7.11 -20.00
C PRO A 108 11.82 5.77 -20.21
N ALA A 109 11.29 5.54 -21.42
CA ALA A 109 10.58 4.29 -21.76
C ALA A 109 11.39 3.01 -21.50
N ALA A 110 12.71 3.05 -21.67
CA ALA A 110 13.58 1.91 -21.37
C ALA A 110 13.60 1.59 -19.86
N ALA A 111 13.70 2.61 -19.00
CA ALA A 111 13.66 2.43 -17.55
C ALA A 111 12.28 1.94 -17.08
N LEU A 112 11.17 2.42 -17.68
CA LEU A 112 9.84 1.90 -17.38
C LEU A 112 9.70 0.41 -17.74
N ALA A 113 10.31 -0.03 -18.85
CA ALA A 113 10.33 -1.45 -19.22
C ALA A 113 11.13 -2.29 -18.22
N GLU A 114 12.29 -1.81 -17.77
CA GLU A 114 13.10 -2.49 -16.74
C GLU A 114 12.35 -2.61 -15.41
N VAL A 115 11.64 -1.55 -14.99
CA VAL A 115 10.77 -1.58 -13.81
C VAL A 115 9.67 -2.62 -13.98
N ALA A 116 8.98 -2.65 -15.12
CA ALA A 116 7.92 -3.63 -15.39
C ALA A 116 8.44 -5.08 -15.31
N ASP A 117 9.60 -5.37 -15.91
CA ASP A 117 10.23 -6.69 -15.86
C ASP A 117 10.61 -7.08 -14.42
N ALA A 118 11.14 -6.14 -13.63
CA ALA A 118 11.48 -6.37 -12.23
C ALA A 118 10.24 -6.66 -11.37
N LEU A 119 9.13 -5.96 -11.59
CA LEU A 119 7.86 -6.19 -10.89
C LEU A 119 7.28 -7.58 -11.21
N VAL A 120 7.27 -7.99 -12.48
CA VAL A 120 6.83 -9.33 -12.89
C VAL A 120 7.74 -10.43 -12.30
N GLY A 121 9.05 -10.20 -12.29
CA GLY A 121 10.02 -11.11 -11.67
C GLY A 121 9.80 -11.27 -10.16
N ALA A 122 9.44 -10.19 -9.46
CA ALA A 122 9.13 -10.20 -8.03
C ALA A 122 7.83 -10.97 -7.72
N GLU A 123 6.82 -10.89 -8.58
CA GLU A 123 5.58 -11.68 -8.46
C GLU A 123 5.83 -13.18 -8.64
N GLY A 124 6.67 -13.57 -9.61
CA GLY A 124 6.97 -14.98 -9.90
C GLY A 124 7.88 -15.68 -8.88
N ALA A 125 8.58 -14.93 -8.02
CA ALA A 125 9.47 -15.46 -6.99
C ALA A 125 8.79 -15.71 -5.63
N ARG A 126 7.49 -15.42 -5.51
CA ARG A 126 6.67 -15.53 -4.28
C ARG A 126 5.82 -16.79 -4.28
#